data_AF-K5WG72-F1
#
_entry.id   AF-K5WG72-F1
#
_cell.length_a   1.000
_cell.length_b   1.000
_cell.length_c   1.000
_cell.angle_alpha   90.00
_cell.angle_beta   90.00
_cell.angle_gamma   90.00
#
_symmetry.space_group_name_H-M   'P 1'
#
loop_
_entity.id
_entity.type
_entity.pdbx_description
1 polymer ?
#
loop_
_entity_poly.entity_id
_entity_poly.type
_entity_poly.pdbx_seq_one_letter_code
_entity_poly.pdbx_strand_id
1 'polypeptide(L)'
;MHGSFSTTPRPPIPVDLACQDISEQTAKQIAALQAKLNKKLGPEYISQRPGPGGGPKLTYAEGWKVINLANEVFGFNGWSSSIVSLSTDYIDFNEQSQRYNVGVTAVVRVTLRDGVFHEDTGYGLLENSKSKGAALDKCKKEAVTDGLKRALRNFGNLLGNCLYDKAYTQEVIKIKVAPVSGIQYIQACPSPIGYVRRAAQV
;
A
#
# COMPACT_ATOMS: atom_id res chain seq x y z
N MET A 1 -40.69 62.28 -16.71
CA MET A 1 -40.43 60.85 -16.91
C MET A 1 -39.65 60.33 -15.71
N HIS A 2 -40.31 59.72 -14.73
CA HIS A 2 -39.63 59.02 -13.63
C HIS A 2 -40.04 57.56 -13.69
N GLY A 3 -39.10 56.70 -14.12
CA GLY A 3 -39.29 55.25 -14.19
C GLY A 3 -39.10 54.63 -12.82
N SER A 4 -40.11 53.89 -12.37
CA SER A 4 -40.06 53.04 -11.18
C SER A 4 -39.38 51.71 -11.53
N PHE A 5 -38.22 51.43 -10.93
CA PHE A 5 -37.60 50.11 -10.97
C PHE A 5 -38.28 49.19 -9.95
N SER A 6 -38.98 48.15 -10.41
CA SER A 6 -39.46 47.08 -9.51
C SER A 6 -38.32 46.09 -9.27
N THR A 7 -37.79 46.06 -8.06
CA THR A 7 -36.90 44.98 -7.60
C THR A 7 -37.75 43.81 -7.14
N THR A 8 -38.02 42.85 -8.03
CA THR A 8 -38.53 41.55 -7.60
C THR A 8 -37.41 40.78 -6.88
N PRO A 9 -37.63 40.28 -5.66
CA PRO A 9 -36.64 39.45 -4.98
C PRO A 9 -36.52 38.13 -5.73
N ARG A 10 -35.29 37.74 -6.06
CA ARG A 10 -35.00 36.40 -6.59
C ARG A 10 -35.30 35.39 -5.47
N PRO A 11 -36.08 34.32 -5.72
CA PRO A 11 -36.37 33.33 -4.69
C PRO A 11 -35.05 32.69 -4.23
N PRO A 12 -34.87 32.45 -2.91
CA PRO A 12 -33.70 31.75 -2.41
C PRO A 12 -33.70 30.32 -2.99
N ILE A 13 -32.60 29.93 -3.61
CA ILE A 13 -32.39 28.53 -3.99
C ILE A 13 -32.50 27.69 -2.70
N PRO A 14 -33.36 26.67 -2.63
CA PRO A 14 -33.46 25.84 -1.43
C PRO A 14 -32.13 25.13 -1.21
N VAL A 15 -31.41 25.53 -0.16
CA VAL A 15 -30.16 24.91 0.31
C VAL A 15 -30.33 23.42 0.65
N ASP A 16 -31.57 22.95 0.76
CA ASP A 16 -31.95 21.59 1.15
C ASP A 16 -31.71 20.55 0.03
N LEU A 17 -31.95 20.89 -1.25
CA LEU A 17 -31.76 19.92 -2.36
C LEU A 17 -30.27 19.61 -2.61
N ALA A 18 -29.39 20.62 -2.54
CA ALA A 18 -27.96 20.42 -2.76
C ALA A 18 -27.30 19.57 -1.65
N CYS A 19 -27.80 19.67 -0.41
CA CYS A 19 -27.32 18.86 0.71
C CYS A 19 -27.74 17.38 0.57
N GLN A 20 -28.98 17.13 0.11
CA GLN A 20 -29.50 15.79 -0.13
C GLN A 20 -28.77 15.09 -1.29
N ASP A 21 -28.51 15.78 -2.40
CA ASP A 21 -27.78 15.24 -3.55
C ASP A 21 -26.32 14.88 -3.20
N ILE A 22 -25.64 15.69 -2.38
CA ILE A 22 -24.29 15.39 -1.89
C ILE A 22 -24.31 14.13 -1.01
N SER A 23 -25.29 14.01 -0.11
CA SER A 23 -25.44 12.84 0.77
C SER A 23 -25.69 11.54 -0.01
N GLU A 24 -26.55 11.56 -1.04
CA GLU A 24 -26.78 10.40 -1.89
C GLU A 24 -25.56 10.00 -2.71
N GLN A 25 -24.84 10.98 -3.27
CA GLN A 25 -23.64 10.72 -4.06
C GLN A 25 -22.53 10.12 -3.20
N THR A 26 -22.35 10.64 -1.97
CA THR A 26 -21.41 10.06 -1.00
C THR A 26 -21.82 8.63 -0.61
N ALA A 27 -23.10 8.36 -0.37
CA ALA A 27 -23.57 7.01 -0.06
C ALA A 27 -23.29 6.02 -1.21
N LYS A 28 -23.53 6.43 -2.47
CA LYS A 28 -23.23 5.62 -3.66
C LYS A 28 -21.73 5.35 -3.79
N GLN A 29 -20.88 6.36 -3.53
CA GLN A 29 -19.42 6.21 -3.55
C GLN A 29 -18.92 5.22 -2.47
N ILE A 30 -19.43 5.34 -1.24
CA ILE A 30 -19.10 4.44 -0.14
C ILE A 30 -19.51 3.00 -0.49
N ALA A 31 -20.72 2.80 -1.01
CA ALA A 31 -21.20 1.47 -1.41
C ALA A 31 -20.34 0.85 -2.53
N ALA A 32 -19.93 1.65 -3.52
CA ALA A 32 -19.05 1.20 -4.60
C ALA A 32 -17.65 0.82 -4.08
N LEU A 33 -17.09 1.64 -3.17
CA LEU A 33 -15.80 1.36 -2.54
C LEU A 33 -15.87 0.08 -1.70
N GLN A 34 -16.92 -0.08 -0.90
CA GLN A 34 -17.16 -1.29 -0.10
C GLN A 34 -17.27 -2.54 -0.99
N ALA A 35 -18.01 -2.46 -2.10
CA ALA A 35 -18.11 -3.56 -3.06
C ALA A 35 -16.76 -3.91 -3.69
N LYS A 36 -15.91 -2.92 -3.98
CA LYS A 36 -14.54 -3.13 -4.48
C LYS A 36 -13.68 -3.83 -3.43
N LEU A 37 -13.69 -3.36 -2.18
CA LEU A 37 -12.91 -3.92 -1.07
C LEU A 37 -13.32 -5.35 -0.68
N ASN A 38 -14.58 -5.74 -0.93
CA ASN A 38 -15.08 -7.08 -0.67
C ASN A 38 -14.54 -8.16 -1.64
N LYS A 39 -14.05 -7.75 -2.81
CA LYS A 39 -13.44 -8.68 -3.78
C LYS A 39 -12.20 -9.36 -3.17
N LYS A 40 -11.92 -10.60 -3.56
CA LYS A 40 -10.68 -11.31 -3.18
C LYS A 40 -9.60 -11.10 -4.24
N LEU A 41 -8.34 -11.24 -3.85
CA LEU A 41 -7.20 -11.13 -4.77
C LEU A 41 -7.27 -12.20 -5.88
N GLY A 42 -6.83 -11.85 -7.08
CA GLY A 42 -6.54 -12.83 -8.12
C GLY A 42 -5.20 -13.54 -7.86
N PRO A 43 -4.98 -14.74 -8.43
CA PRO A 43 -3.71 -15.46 -8.34
C PRO A 43 -2.48 -14.64 -8.81
N GLU A 44 -2.65 -13.68 -9.71
CA GLU A 44 -1.62 -12.77 -10.19
C GLU A 44 -1.05 -11.85 -9.10
N TYR A 45 -1.79 -11.63 -8.01
CA TYR A 45 -1.36 -10.83 -6.86
C TYR A 45 -0.67 -11.65 -5.77
N ILE A 46 -0.63 -12.98 -5.93
CA ILE A 46 -0.25 -13.92 -4.89
C ILE A 46 1.10 -14.54 -5.20
N SER A 47 1.90 -14.75 -4.17
CA SER A 47 3.19 -15.42 -4.23
C SER A 47 3.33 -16.41 -3.09
N GLN A 48 4.19 -17.42 -3.28
CA GLN A 48 4.46 -18.44 -2.27
C GLN A 48 5.94 -18.47 -1.93
N ARG A 49 6.24 -18.58 -0.64
CA ARG A 49 7.60 -18.86 -0.14
C ARG A 49 7.60 -20.17 0.65
N PRO A 50 8.73 -20.90 0.73
CA PRO A 50 8.86 -22.03 1.64
C PRO A 50 8.53 -21.62 3.09
N GLY A 51 7.85 -22.49 3.83
CA GLY A 51 7.62 -22.30 5.25
C GLY A 51 8.89 -22.57 6.07
N PRO A 52 8.97 -22.06 7.31
CA PRO A 52 10.04 -22.42 8.25
C PRO A 52 10.13 -23.93 8.44
N GLY A 53 11.35 -24.47 8.54
CA GLY A 53 11.59 -25.90 8.84
C GLY A 53 11.06 -26.89 7.80
N GLY A 54 10.86 -26.47 6.54
CA GLY A 54 10.26 -27.32 5.51
C GLY A 54 8.74 -27.47 5.65
N GLY A 55 8.10 -26.63 6.46
CA GLY A 55 6.65 -26.59 6.61
C GLY A 55 5.91 -26.13 5.35
N PRO A 56 4.57 -26.08 5.42
CA PRO A 56 3.74 -25.65 4.30
C PRO A 56 4.18 -24.30 3.74
N LYS A 57 4.09 -24.15 2.41
CA LYS A 57 4.40 -22.87 1.75
C LYS A 57 3.50 -21.77 2.31
N LEU A 58 4.10 -20.62 2.57
CA LEU A 58 3.38 -19.43 3.04
C LEU A 58 2.97 -18.58 1.84
N THR A 59 1.68 -18.28 1.78
CA THR A 59 1.08 -17.43 0.76
C THR A 59 1.15 -15.96 1.19
N TYR A 60 1.62 -15.08 0.32
CA TYR A 60 1.74 -13.65 0.60
C TYR A 60 1.52 -12.80 -0.65
N ALA A 61 1.18 -11.53 -0.47
CA ALA A 61 1.24 -10.52 -1.52
C ALA A 61 2.51 -9.68 -1.39
N GLU A 62 3.14 -9.36 -2.52
CA GLU A 62 4.34 -8.52 -2.57
C GLU A 62 3.98 -7.05 -2.27
N GLY A 63 4.88 -6.33 -1.60
CA GLY A 63 4.61 -4.95 -1.15
C GLY A 63 4.23 -4.00 -2.28
N TRP A 64 4.93 -4.08 -3.43
CA TRP A 64 4.65 -3.23 -4.58
C TRP A 64 3.25 -3.47 -5.18
N LYS A 65 2.77 -4.71 -5.16
CA LYS A 65 1.41 -5.05 -5.64
C LYS A 65 0.34 -4.47 -4.71
N VAL A 66 0.56 -4.55 -3.41
CA VAL A 66 -0.35 -3.97 -2.40
C VAL A 66 -0.41 -2.45 -2.51
N ILE A 67 0.73 -1.79 -2.76
CA ILE A 67 0.78 -0.33 -3.02
C ILE A 67 -0.02 0.03 -4.28
N ASN A 68 0.14 -0.74 -5.37
CA ASN A 68 -0.61 -0.50 -6.60
C ASN A 68 -2.11 -0.71 -6.41
N LEU A 69 -2.51 -1.73 -5.65
CA LEU A 69 -3.92 -1.96 -5.30
C LEU A 69 -4.47 -0.81 -4.46
N ALA A 70 -3.73 -0.30 -3.48
CA ALA A 70 -4.15 0.86 -2.69
C ALA A 70 -4.32 2.11 -3.58
N ASN A 71 -3.41 2.35 -4.52
CA ASN A 71 -3.53 3.42 -5.51
C ASN A 71 -4.73 3.24 -6.45
N GLU A 72 -5.07 2.01 -6.82
CA GLU A 72 -6.22 1.71 -7.69
C GLU A 72 -7.56 1.81 -6.92
N VAL A 73 -7.57 1.48 -5.64
CA VAL A 73 -8.78 1.48 -4.80
C VAL A 73 -9.08 2.88 -4.28
N PHE A 74 -8.08 3.57 -3.71
CA PHE A 74 -8.26 4.87 -3.07
C PHE A 74 -7.85 6.05 -3.95
N GLY A 75 -7.12 5.80 -5.05
CA GLY A 75 -6.44 6.85 -5.81
C GLY A 75 -5.10 7.22 -5.18
N PHE A 76 -4.14 7.68 -5.98
CA PHE A 76 -2.80 8.03 -5.52
C PHE A 76 -2.77 9.11 -4.41
N ASN A 77 -3.83 9.92 -4.31
CA ASN A 77 -4.00 11.00 -3.33
C ASN A 77 -5.12 10.73 -2.31
N GLY A 78 -5.69 9.53 -2.31
CA GLY A 78 -6.77 9.14 -1.40
C GLY A 78 -6.30 8.38 -0.16
N TRP A 79 -5.01 8.02 -0.09
CA TRP A 79 -4.41 7.38 1.06
C TRP A 79 -2.98 7.88 1.27
N SER A 80 -2.49 7.71 2.49
CA SER A 80 -1.11 7.98 2.88
C SER A 80 -0.65 6.94 3.90
N SER A 81 0.65 6.82 4.09
CA SER A 81 1.22 6.00 5.16
C SER A 81 2.27 6.78 5.94
N SER A 82 2.37 6.51 7.24
CA SER A 82 3.38 7.08 8.12
C SER A 82 3.95 6.02 9.05
N ILE A 83 5.24 6.16 9.38
CA ILE A 83 5.91 5.34 10.38
C ILE A 83 5.63 5.98 11.73
N VAL A 84 4.86 5.30 12.57
CA VAL A 84 4.50 5.75 13.93
C VAL A 84 5.63 5.45 14.90
N SER A 85 6.22 4.26 14.78
CA SER A 85 7.41 3.88 15.53
C SER A 85 8.27 2.91 14.72
N LEU A 86 9.58 2.94 14.96
CA LEU A 86 10.54 2.01 14.39
C LEU A 86 11.59 1.71 15.45
N SER A 87 11.55 0.50 15.98
CA SER A 87 12.36 0.06 17.12
C SER A 87 13.20 -1.13 16.72
N THR A 88 14.50 -1.08 17.06
CA THR A 88 15.36 -2.27 16.93
C THR A 88 15.27 -3.05 18.23
N ASP A 89 14.67 -4.23 18.18
CA ASP A 89 14.37 -5.02 19.37
C ASP A 89 15.62 -5.70 19.92
N TYR A 90 16.47 -6.20 19.01
CA TYR A 90 17.77 -6.77 19.36
C TYR A 90 18.74 -6.72 18.18
N ILE A 91 20.03 -6.73 18.54
CA ILE A 91 21.15 -6.92 17.62
C ILE A 91 22.15 -7.83 18.32
N ASP A 92 22.07 -9.13 18.05
CA ASP A 92 22.91 -10.12 18.70
C ASP A 92 24.06 -10.51 17.79
N PHE A 93 25.27 -10.54 18.33
CA PHE A 93 26.45 -11.03 17.64
C PHE A 93 26.88 -12.36 18.25
N ASN A 94 26.95 -13.40 17.42
CA ASN A 94 27.44 -14.71 17.84
C ASN A 94 28.96 -14.77 17.60
N GLU A 95 29.73 -14.86 18.68
CA GLU A 95 31.21 -14.89 18.62
C GLU A 95 31.76 -16.15 17.93
N GLN A 96 31.07 -17.29 18.03
CA GLN A 96 31.55 -18.54 17.41
C GLN A 96 31.35 -18.53 15.89
N SER A 97 30.17 -18.11 15.44
CA SER A 97 29.85 -18.08 14.00
C SER A 97 30.32 -16.80 13.32
N GLN A 98 30.62 -15.74 14.09
CA GLN A 98 30.93 -14.39 13.61
C GLN A 98 29.77 -13.85 12.76
N ARG A 99 28.55 -13.91 13.29
CA ARG A 99 27.32 -13.56 12.58
C ARG A 99 26.36 -12.75 13.45
N TYR A 100 25.58 -11.89 12.80
CA TYR A 100 24.58 -11.03 13.41
C TYR A 100 23.17 -11.58 13.22
N ASN A 101 22.38 -11.54 14.29
CA ASN A 101 20.93 -11.73 14.29
C ASN A 101 20.28 -10.40 14.67
N VAL A 102 19.33 -9.93 13.88
CA VAL A 102 18.71 -8.61 14.07
C VAL A 102 17.20 -8.75 13.95
N GLY A 103 16.48 -8.19 14.93
CA GLY A 103 15.04 -8.04 14.93
C GLY A 103 14.65 -6.57 15.00
N VAL A 104 13.70 -6.15 14.15
CA VAL A 104 13.19 -4.78 14.09
C VAL A 104 11.67 -4.81 14.02
N THR A 105 11.03 -4.04 14.89
CA THR A 105 9.59 -3.80 14.90
C THR A 105 9.28 -2.42 14.31
N ALA A 106 8.25 -2.32 13.49
CA ALA A 106 7.73 -1.04 13.00
C ALA A 106 6.21 -0.97 13.23
N VAL A 107 5.71 0.15 13.76
CA VAL A 107 4.26 0.45 13.75
C VAL A 107 4.00 1.41 12.61
N VAL A 108 3.12 1.02 11.69
CA VAL A 108 2.78 1.81 10.50
C VAL A 108 1.30 2.17 10.54
N ARG A 109 1.00 3.45 10.29
CA ARG A 109 -0.36 3.95 10.12
C ARG A 109 -0.64 4.15 8.64
N VAL A 110 -1.82 3.72 8.20
CA VAL A 110 -2.38 4.06 6.90
C VAL A 110 -3.60 4.93 7.13
N THR A 111 -3.65 6.10 6.50
CA THR A 111 -4.72 7.09 6.67
C THR A 111 -5.34 7.42 5.32
N LEU A 112 -6.66 7.31 5.23
CA LEU A 112 -7.46 7.70 4.07
C LEU A 112 -7.74 9.21 4.09
N ARG A 113 -8.15 9.75 2.94
CA ARG A 113 -8.45 11.19 2.78
C ARG A 113 -9.52 11.72 3.75
N ASP A 114 -10.48 10.88 4.13
CA ASP A 114 -11.55 11.23 5.08
C ASP A 114 -11.10 11.18 6.56
N GLY A 115 -9.84 10.81 6.81
CA GLY A 115 -9.26 10.71 8.15
C GLY A 115 -9.39 9.33 8.79
N VAL A 116 -10.08 8.37 8.17
CA VAL A 116 -10.13 6.99 8.67
C VAL A 116 -8.73 6.40 8.58
N PHE A 117 -8.28 5.75 9.65
CA PHE A 117 -6.96 5.13 9.67
C PHE A 117 -6.95 3.77 10.34
N HIS A 118 -5.98 2.95 9.94
CA HIS A 118 -5.63 1.72 10.61
C HIS A 118 -4.12 1.70 10.88
N GLU A 119 -3.77 1.16 12.05
CA GLU A 119 -2.40 0.90 12.45
C GLU A 119 -2.19 -0.60 12.62
N ASP A 120 -1.03 -1.08 12.22
CA ASP A 120 -0.62 -2.45 12.53
C ASP A 120 0.91 -2.48 12.70
N THR A 121 1.39 -3.54 13.33
CA THR A 121 2.80 -3.77 13.61
C THR A 121 3.40 -4.70 12.56
N GLY A 122 4.51 -4.30 11.95
CA GLY A 122 5.32 -5.14 11.06
C GLY A 122 6.61 -5.58 11.71
N TYR A 123 7.16 -6.69 11.21
CA TYR A 123 8.41 -7.25 11.74
C TYR A 123 9.42 -7.53 10.64
N GLY A 124 10.68 -7.13 10.88
CA GLY A 124 11.82 -7.43 10.04
C GLY A 124 12.80 -8.30 10.80
N LEU A 125 13.16 -9.44 10.21
CA LEU A 125 14.08 -10.40 10.80
C LEU A 125 15.19 -10.74 9.80
N LEU A 126 16.42 -10.73 10.30
CA LEU A 126 17.54 -11.34 9.60
C LEU A 126 18.42 -12.08 10.60
N GLU A 127 18.55 -13.38 10.37
CA GLU A 127 19.46 -14.23 11.11
C GLU A 127 20.69 -14.53 10.28
N ASN A 128 21.79 -14.83 10.97
CA ASN A 128 23.02 -15.36 10.38
C ASN A 128 23.67 -14.41 9.35
N SER A 129 23.56 -13.09 9.56
CA SER A 129 24.15 -12.09 8.67
C SER A 129 25.65 -11.91 8.93
N LYS A 130 26.44 -11.73 7.87
CA LYS A 130 27.87 -11.38 7.99
C LYS A 130 28.09 -9.90 8.34
N SER A 131 27.12 -9.02 8.03
CA SER A 131 27.26 -7.57 8.21
C SER A 131 26.11 -7.00 9.04
N LYS A 132 26.47 -6.29 10.11
CA LYS A 132 25.52 -5.57 10.97
C LYS A 132 24.73 -4.50 10.19
N GLY A 133 25.43 -3.74 9.34
CA GLY A 133 24.80 -2.68 8.55
C GLY A 133 23.79 -3.23 7.54
N ALA A 134 24.15 -4.28 6.81
CA ALA A 134 23.24 -4.93 5.87
C ALA A 134 22.03 -5.58 6.58
N ALA A 135 22.25 -6.12 7.78
CA ALA A 135 21.17 -6.69 8.58
C ALA A 135 20.17 -5.62 9.03
N LEU A 136 20.65 -4.49 9.55
CA LEU A 136 19.79 -3.37 9.95
C LEU A 136 19.03 -2.77 8.76
N ASP A 137 19.69 -2.59 7.62
CA ASP A 137 19.04 -2.06 6.41
C ASP A 137 17.89 -2.97 5.94
N LYS A 138 18.14 -4.28 5.83
CA LYS A 138 17.10 -5.25 5.48
C LYS A 138 15.96 -5.26 6.49
N CYS A 139 16.26 -5.41 7.79
CA CYS A 139 15.22 -5.54 8.81
C CYS A 139 14.36 -4.29 8.90
N LYS A 140 14.94 -3.09 8.83
CA LYS A 140 14.15 -1.84 8.84
C LYS A 140 13.21 -1.74 7.63
N LYS A 141 13.71 -2.05 6.43
CA LYS A 141 12.89 -2.03 5.19
C LYS A 141 11.78 -3.07 5.24
N GLU A 142 12.09 -4.27 5.72
CA GLU A 142 11.14 -5.37 5.84
C GLU A 142 10.06 -5.07 6.87
N ALA A 143 10.42 -4.58 8.06
CA ALA A 143 9.48 -4.21 9.11
C ALA A 143 8.47 -3.16 8.66
N VAL A 144 8.93 -2.08 8.00
CA VAL A 144 8.05 -1.02 7.48
C VAL A 144 7.14 -1.55 6.38
N THR A 145 7.67 -2.36 5.45
CA THR A 145 6.87 -2.94 4.36
C THR A 145 5.82 -3.92 4.90
N ASP A 146 6.18 -4.72 5.90
CA ASP A 146 5.25 -5.65 6.53
C ASP A 146 4.15 -4.91 7.28
N GLY A 147 4.51 -3.89 8.08
CA GLY A 147 3.55 -3.05 8.80
C GLY A 147 2.57 -2.37 7.86
N LEU A 148 3.06 -1.84 6.72
CA LEU A 148 2.21 -1.25 5.68
C LEU A 148 1.18 -2.26 5.13
N LYS A 149 1.63 -3.46 4.72
CA LYS A 149 0.72 -4.50 4.20
C LYS A 149 -0.32 -4.90 5.24
N ARG A 150 0.10 -5.01 6.49
CA ARG A 150 -0.77 -5.41 7.61
C ARG A 150 -1.78 -4.33 7.98
N ALA A 151 -1.40 -3.06 7.93
CA ALA A 151 -2.33 -1.94 8.10
C ALA A 151 -3.35 -1.90 6.95
N LEU A 152 -2.90 -2.06 5.70
CA LEU A 152 -3.77 -2.03 4.52
C LEU A 152 -4.81 -3.16 4.49
N ARG A 153 -4.48 -4.35 5.00
CA ARG A 153 -5.43 -5.48 5.01
C ARG A 153 -6.71 -5.17 5.80
N ASN A 154 -6.63 -4.31 6.82
CA ASN A 154 -7.78 -3.99 7.67
C ASN A 154 -8.92 -3.28 6.92
N PHE A 155 -8.63 -2.69 5.76
CA PHE A 155 -9.65 -2.07 4.91
C PHE A 155 -10.44 -3.09 4.07
N GLY A 156 -9.96 -4.31 3.84
CA GLY A 156 -10.74 -5.32 3.13
C GLY A 156 -9.97 -6.46 2.46
N ASN A 157 -10.73 -7.39 1.88
CA ASN A 157 -10.22 -8.59 1.21
C ASN A 157 -9.29 -8.25 0.05
N LEU A 158 -9.63 -7.24 -0.75
CA LEU A 158 -8.86 -6.85 -1.92
C LEU A 158 -7.46 -6.34 -1.54
N LEU A 159 -7.30 -5.80 -0.32
CA LEU A 159 -6.02 -5.31 0.18
C LEU A 159 -5.24 -6.35 0.99
N GLY A 160 -5.63 -7.62 0.87
CA GLY A 160 -4.87 -8.76 1.41
C GLY A 160 -5.51 -9.46 2.59
N ASN A 161 -6.68 -9.03 3.08
CA ASN A 161 -7.35 -9.75 4.17
C ASN A 161 -7.73 -11.19 3.79
N CYS A 162 -8.03 -11.44 2.50
CA CYS A 162 -8.36 -12.77 2.02
C CYS A 162 -7.21 -13.78 2.16
N LEU A 163 -5.95 -13.32 2.29
CA LEU A 163 -4.79 -14.22 2.44
C LEU A 163 -4.77 -14.95 3.79
N TYR A 164 -5.58 -14.51 4.76
CA TYR A 164 -5.76 -15.19 6.05
C TYR A 164 -6.84 -16.28 6.01
N ASP A 165 -7.66 -16.32 4.96
CA ASP A 165 -8.63 -17.38 4.71
C ASP A 165 -7.93 -18.61 4.12
N LYS A 166 -7.81 -19.66 4.93
CA LYS A 166 -7.16 -20.92 4.54
C LYS A 166 -7.87 -21.60 3.38
N ALA A 167 -9.20 -21.55 3.31
CA ALA A 167 -9.94 -22.18 2.22
C ALA A 167 -9.65 -21.45 0.90
N TYR A 168 -9.69 -20.12 0.93
CA TYR A 168 -9.35 -19.31 -0.24
C TYR A 168 -7.91 -19.52 -0.72
N THR A 169 -6.92 -19.53 0.19
CA THR A 169 -5.52 -19.70 -0.20
C THR A 169 -5.22 -21.07 -0.81
N GLN A 170 -6.00 -22.11 -0.49
CA GLN A 170 -5.90 -23.43 -1.13
C GLN A 170 -6.54 -23.47 -2.52
N GLU A 171 -7.61 -22.71 -2.76
CA GLU A 171 -8.27 -22.69 -4.07
C GLU A 171 -7.55 -21.77 -5.07
N VAL A 172 -7.13 -20.58 -4.65
CA VAL A 172 -6.55 -19.59 -5.56
C VAL A 172 -5.23 -20.05 -6.18
N ILE A 173 -4.47 -20.89 -5.47
CA ILE A 173 -3.18 -21.43 -5.96
C ILE A 173 -3.35 -22.47 -7.06
N LYS A 174 -4.55 -23.05 -7.22
CA LYS A 174 -4.85 -24.02 -8.28
C LYS A 174 -5.13 -23.34 -9.61
N ILE A 175 -5.40 -22.03 -9.60
CA ILE A 175 -5.71 -21.25 -10.79
C ILE A 175 -4.41 -20.93 -11.52
N LYS A 176 -4.29 -21.40 -12.77
CA LYS A 176 -3.14 -21.11 -13.63
C LYS A 176 -3.31 -19.73 -14.26
N VAL A 177 -2.32 -18.85 -14.07
CA VAL A 177 -2.26 -17.53 -14.72
C VAL A 177 -1.24 -17.57 -15.84
N ALA A 178 -1.59 -17.01 -17.00
CA ALA A 178 -0.61 -16.75 -18.04
C ALA A 178 0.39 -15.66 -17.58
N PRO A 179 1.67 -15.75 -17.96
CA PRO A 179 2.65 -14.72 -17.59
C PRO A 179 2.23 -13.35 -18.15
N VAL A 180 2.26 -12.32 -17.30
CA VAL A 180 1.90 -10.95 -17.69
C VAL A 180 3.00 -10.41 -18.62
N SER A 181 2.67 -10.18 -19.89
CA SER A 181 3.57 -9.66 -20.91
C SER A 181 3.56 -8.13 -20.94
N GLY A 182 4.73 -7.52 -20.73
CA GLY A 182 5.05 -6.16 -21.20
C GLY A 182 5.00 -5.06 -20.14
N ILE A 183 6.16 -4.69 -19.61
CA ILE A 183 6.36 -3.36 -19.02
C ILE A 183 6.43 -2.38 -20.20
N GLN A 184 5.39 -1.58 -20.41
CA GLN A 184 5.50 -0.42 -21.29
C GLN A 184 6.35 0.63 -20.57
N TYR A 185 7.61 0.76 -21.01
CA TYR A 185 8.43 1.90 -20.61
C TYR A 185 7.77 3.17 -21.15
N ILE A 186 7.42 4.09 -20.25
CA ILE A 186 7.23 5.49 -20.63
C ILE A 186 8.53 5.95 -21.29
N GLN A 187 8.47 6.24 -22.59
CA GLN A 187 9.59 6.83 -23.31
C GLN A 187 9.99 8.10 -22.56
N ALA A 188 11.24 8.18 -22.13
CA ALA A 188 11.79 9.40 -21.56
C ALA A 188 11.57 10.53 -22.56
N CYS A 189 10.80 11.56 -22.20
CA CYS A 189 10.78 12.78 -22.98
C CYS A 189 12.23 13.28 -23.09
N PRO A 190 12.76 13.51 -24.31
CA PRO A 190 14.11 14.05 -24.44
C PRO A 190 14.17 15.41 -23.75
N SER A 191 15.05 15.53 -22.76
CA SER A 191 15.31 16.78 -22.05
C SER A 191 15.89 17.82 -23.03
N PRO A 192 15.29 19.01 -23.18
CA PRO A 192 15.78 20.04 -24.10
C PRO A 192 16.88 20.90 -23.48
N ILE A 193 17.86 20.32 -22.79
CA ILE A 193 18.98 21.08 -22.23
C ILE A 193 20.27 20.28 -22.42
N GLY A 194 21.05 20.70 -23.43
CA GLY A 194 22.41 20.25 -23.63
C GLY A 194 23.30 20.72 -22.49
N TYR A 195 23.83 19.78 -21.72
CA TYR A 195 24.97 20.03 -20.85
C TYR A 195 26.20 19.38 -21.46
N VAL A 196 27.12 20.25 -21.89
CA VAL A 196 28.42 19.94 -22.47
C VAL A 196 29.22 19.09 -21.48
N ARG A 197 29.44 17.80 -21.77
CA ARG A 197 30.49 17.02 -21.10
C ARG A 197 31.84 17.44 -21.67
N ARG A 198 32.58 18.27 -20.94
CA ARG A 198 34.02 18.45 -21.15
C ARG A 198 34.73 17.25 -20.53
N ALA A 199 35.57 16.60 -21.33
CA ALA A 199 36.40 15.46 -20.96
C ALA A 199 37.38 15.81 -19.83
N ALA A 200 37.63 14.86 -18.96
CA ALA A 200 38.83 14.81 -18.14
C ALA A 200 39.49 13.44 -18.35
N GLN A 201 40.50 13.42 -19.21
CA GLN A 201 41.60 12.47 -19.15
C GLN A 201 42.61 13.05 -18.15
N VAL A 202 42.91 12.30 -17.07
CA VAL A 202 44.25 12.04 -16.54
C VAL A 202 44.20 10.67 -15.86
#